data_AF-A0A380LIV0-F1
#
_entry.id   AF-A0A380LIV0-F1
#
_cell.length_a   1.000
_cell.length_b   1.000
_cell.length_c   1.000
_cell.angle_alpha   90.00
_cell.angle_beta   90.00
_cell.angle_gamma   90.00
#
_symmetry.space_group_name_H-M   'P 1'
#
loop_
_entity.id
_entity.type
_entity.pdbx_description
1 polymer ?
#
loop_
_entity_poly.entity_id
_entity_poly.type
_entity_poly.pdbx_seq_one_letter_code
_entity_poly.pdbx_strand_id
1 'polypeptide(L)'
;MMTKKLKYIYIAIYIIVPVIMYFFLQWYLQKEIFSTVLYTDGTLIIEESSLDKEKNKEKHGSVIKEYPSFEEDGYIFDNEDHLPYWQKDKDWIKAIEIGHRIQPTDMSFWFNDLYYVESIDVSKVDTSQVKSMAYLFKEAGCFIDDTFVIKGLDSWNTSNVTDMQWMFRAAGSDAENFKLEGGLNHWDTSKVRVMVFMFYFAGDKAKNWYIGDLSEWSTASIIAANNMFSNYSNNPNIDDRCSKWMDKFINASIVNAASENLN
;
A
#
# COMPACT_ATOMS: atom_id res chain seq x y z
N MET A 1 15.08 58.62 35.44
CA MET A 1 14.43 58.67 34.11
C MET A 1 15.15 57.65 33.23
N MET A 2 14.57 56.47 32.97
CA MET A 2 15.22 55.47 32.10
C MET A 2 15.41 56.09 30.71
N THR A 3 16.62 56.04 30.18
CA THR A 3 16.90 56.48 28.80
C THR A 3 16.09 55.61 27.83
N LYS A 4 15.61 56.18 26.71
CA LYS A 4 14.80 55.43 25.72
C LYS A 4 15.43 54.08 25.35
N LYS A 5 16.78 54.03 25.23
CA LYS A 5 17.56 52.81 24.97
C LYS A 5 17.36 51.71 26.02
N LEU A 6 17.34 52.06 27.31
CA LEU A 6 17.11 51.09 28.39
C LEU A 6 15.67 50.52 28.37
N LYS A 7 14.67 51.34 28.01
CA LYS A 7 13.29 50.87 27.84
C LYS A 7 13.15 49.84 26.71
N TYR A 8 13.83 50.04 25.58
CA TYR A 8 13.81 49.08 24.48
C TYR A 8 14.50 47.76 24.84
N ILE A 9 15.63 47.82 25.53
CA ILE A 9 16.33 46.61 26.02
C ILE A 9 15.46 45.85 27.03
N TYR A 10 14.79 46.57 27.93
CA TYR A 10 13.86 45.97 28.89
C TYR A 10 12.69 45.25 28.20
N ILE A 11 12.03 45.90 27.22
CA ILE A 11 10.93 45.30 26.45
C ILE A 11 11.41 44.07 25.67
N ALA A 12 12.59 44.15 25.03
CA ALA A 12 13.16 43.04 24.29
C ALA A 12 13.45 41.82 25.18
N ILE A 13 14.11 42.03 26.33
CA ILE A 13 14.54 40.93 27.21
C ILE A 13 13.39 40.35 28.04
N TYR A 14 12.49 41.18 28.56
CA TYR A 14 11.49 40.74 29.53
C TYR A 14 10.11 40.47 28.93
N ILE A 15 9.85 40.89 27.70
CA ILE A 15 8.56 40.67 27.04
C ILE A 15 8.75 39.85 25.75
N ILE A 16 9.64 40.28 24.86
CA ILE A 16 9.79 39.61 23.56
C ILE A 16 10.45 38.24 23.69
N VAL A 17 11.58 38.14 24.41
CA VAL A 17 12.30 36.86 24.58
C VAL A 17 11.43 35.79 25.26
N PRO A 18 10.70 36.05 26.36
CA PRO A 18 9.86 35.03 27.00
C PRO A 18 8.67 34.61 26.13
N VAL A 19 8.09 35.54 25.36
CA VAL A 19 6.99 35.22 24.44
C VAL A 19 7.49 34.36 23.28
N ILE A 20 8.61 34.72 22.66
CA ILE A 20 9.24 33.90 21.62
C ILE A 20 9.63 32.54 22.20
N MET A 21 10.24 32.50 23.38
CA MET A 21 10.66 31.24 24.01
C MET A 21 9.47 30.39 24.44
N TYR A 22 8.34 30.98 24.81
CA TYR A 22 7.07 30.29 25.07
C TYR A 22 6.50 29.67 23.80
N PHE A 23 6.42 30.43 22.69
CA PHE A 23 5.96 29.88 21.41
C PHE A 23 6.93 28.82 20.87
N PHE A 24 8.24 29.03 21.05
CA PHE A 24 9.27 28.07 20.70
C PHE A 24 9.16 26.81 21.55
N LEU A 25 8.89 26.92 22.86
CA LEU A 25 8.61 25.77 23.72
C LEU A 25 7.32 25.06 23.33
N GLN A 26 6.24 25.78 23.03
CA GLN A 26 4.96 25.16 22.61
C GLN A 26 5.12 24.41 21.29
N TRP A 27 5.84 24.99 20.34
CA TRP A 27 6.21 24.34 19.08
C TRP A 27 7.15 23.15 19.29
N TYR A 28 8.17 23.29 20.16
CA TYR A 28 9.11 22.22 20.51
C TYR A 28 8.46 21.07 21.31
N LEU A 29 7.39 21.36 22.05
CA LEU A 29 6.64 20.41 22.86
C LEU A 29 5.44 19.80 22.14
N GLN A 30 5.15 20.18 20.88
CA GLN A 30 4.16 19.45 20.09
C GLN A 30 4.69 18.03 19.87
N LYS A 31 4.11 17.08 20.61
CA LYS A 31 4.30 15.67 20.30
C LYS A 31 3.71 15.43 18.92
N GLU A 32 4.57 15.01 18.01
CA GLU A 32 4.15 14.44 16.75
C GLU A 32 3.27 13.24 17.06
N ILE A 33 2.00 13.32 16.65
CA ILE A 33 1.05 12.23 16.74
C ILE A 33 0.69 11.82 15.31
N PHE A 34 0.45 10.53 15.13
CA PHE A 34 0.05 9.98 13.86
C PHE A 34 -1.43 9.60 13.88
N SER A 35 -2.05 9.65 12.71
CA SER A 35 -3.44 9.26 12.50
C SER A 35 -3.66 8.88 11.04
N THR A 36 -4.61 8.02 10.73
CA THR A 36 -5.02 7.77 9.35
C THR A 36 -6.17 8.70 8.98
N VAL A 37 -6.04 9.49 7.92
CA VAL A 37 -6.93 10.62 7.63
C VAL A 37 -7.50 10.51 6.22
N LEU A 38 -8.83 10.60 6.10
CA LEU A 38 -9.55 10.66 4.83
C LEU A 38 -9.95 12.10 4.53
N TYR A 39 -9.58 12.57 3.35
CA TYR A 39 -9.81 13.93 2.87
C TYR A 39 -10.97 14.06 1.88
N THR A 40 -11.45 15.29 1.66
CA THR A 40 -12.59 15.60 0.79
C THR A 40 -12.42 15.22 -0.67
N ASP A 41 -11.18 15.13 -1.17
CA ASP A 41 -10.89 14.67 -2.52
C ASP A 41 -10.90 13.14 -2.68
N GLY A 42 -11.07 12.39 -1.57
CA GLY A 42 -11.02 10.93 -1.53
C GLY A 42 -9.63 10.36 -1.23
N THR A 43 -8.64 11.18 -0.92
CA THR A 43 -7.31 10.71 -0.51
C THR A 43 -7.34 10.23 0.95
N LEU A 44 -6.95 8.97 1.17
CA LEU A 44 -6.64 8.44 2.49
C LEU A 44 -5.12 8.48 2.71
N ILE A 45 -4.68 9.25 3.70
CA ILE A 45 -3.28 9.25 4.13
C ILE A 45 -3.17 8.36 5.37
N ILE A 46 -2.51 7.22 5.21
CA ILE A 46 -2.24 6.29 6.32
C ILE A 46 -1.07 6.80 7.13
N GLU A 47 -1.22 6.82 8.45
CA GLU A 47 -0.20 7.32 9.37
C GLU A 47 0.35 8.72 9.03
N GLU A 48 -0.57 9.65 8.84
CA GLU A 48 -0.26 11.06 8.67
C GLU A 48 0.26 11.69 9.97
N SER A 49 1.37 12.41 9.87
CA SER A 49 1.89 13.24 10.97
C SER A 49 0.98 14.44 11.23
N SER A 50 0.72 14.73 12.50
CA SER A 50 0.04 15.97 12.92
C SER A 50 0.72 17.25 12.43
N LEU A 51 2.02 17.19 12.09
CA LEU A 51 2.79 18.32 11.58
C LEU A 51 2.49 18.61 10.10
N ASP A 52 2.01 17.63 9.35
CA ASP A 52 1.73 17.75 7.92
C ASP A 52 0.26 18.12 7.63
N LYS A 53 -0.63 18.12 8.63
CA LYS A 53 -2.07 18.30 8.45
C LYS A 53 -2.48 19.55 7.68
N GLU A 54 -1.88 20.70 7.94
CA GLU A 54 -2.27 21.94 7.25
C GLU A 54 -1.86 21.91 5.77
N LYS A 55 -0.66 21.41 5.48
CA LYS A 55 -0.19 21.21 4.11
C LYS A 55 -1.07 20.21 3.35
N ASN A 56 -1.44 19.11 3.99
CA ASN A 56 -2.29 18.10 3.37
C ASN A 56 -3.73 18.59 3.20
N LYS A 57 -4.24 19.45 4.10
CA LYS A 57 -5.52 20.13 3.89
C LYS A 57 -5.51 21.09 2.70
N GLU A 58 -4.41 21.81 2.49
CA GLU A 58 -4.26 22.66 1.30
C GLU A 58 -4.24 21.84 0.00
N LYS A 59 -3.66 20.63 0.03
CA LYS A 59 -3.56 19.72 -1.12
C LYS A 59 -4.84 18.93 -1.40
N HIS A 60 -5.45 18.37 -0.37
CA HIS A 60 -6.54 17.37 -0.45
C HIS A 60 -7.90 17.88 0.05
N GLY A 61 -7.93 19.08 0.62
CA GLY A 61 -9.13 19.73 1.14
C GLY A 61 -9.41 19.44 2.61
N SER A 62 -10.68 19.47 3.01
CA SER A 62 -11.03 19.27 4.43
C SER A 62 -10.95 17.80 4.84
N VAL A 63 -10.79 17.54 6.13
CA VAL A 63 -10.84 16.18 6.68
C VAL A 63 -12.29 15.71 6.74
N ILE A 64 -12.58 14.55 6.14
CA ILE A 64 -13.87 13.85 6.26
C ILE A 64 -13.86 12.99 7.52
N LYS A 65 -12.80 12.19 7.68
CA LYS A 65 -12.69 11.17 8.72
C LYS A 65 -11.26 11.07 9.21
N GLU A 66 -11.12 10.77 10.48
CA GLU A 66 -9.83 10.50 11.11
C GLU A 66 -9.95 9.22 11.93
N TYR A 67 -8.93 8.38 11.79
CA TYR A 67 -8.77 7.09 12.41
C TYR A 67 -7.52 7.13 13.30
N PRO A 68 -7.48 6.32 14.39
CA PRO A 68 -6.28 6.18 15.21
C PRO A 68 -5.06 5.74 14.38
N SER A 69 -3.87 6.07 14.87
CA SER A 69 -2.62 5.47 14.37
C SER A 69 -2.53 4.00 14.74
N PHE A 70 -1.86 3.23 13.88
CA PHE A 70 -1.52 1.84 14.05
C PHE A 70 -0.08 1.74 14.60
N GLU A 71 0.08 0.98 15.68
CA GLU A 71 1.40 0.60 16.20
C GLU A 71 2.00 -0.55 15.37
N GLU A 72 3.26 -0.92 15.60
CA GLU A 72 4.00 -1.95 14.82
C GLU A 72 3.23 -3.29 14.71
N ASP A 73 2.61 -3.75 15.80
CA ASP A 73 1.75 -4.95 15.84
C ASP A 73 0.31 -4.69 15.35
N GLY A 74 -0.08 -3.42 15.17
CA GLY A 74 -1.43 -2.97 14.85
C GLY A 74 -1.82 -3.03 13.37
N TYR A 75 -0.89 -3.42 12.49
CA TYR A 75 -1.11 -3.52 11.04
C TYR A 75 -1.56 -4.90 10.55
N ILE A 76 -1.77 -5.84 11.47
CA ILE A 76 -2.15 -7.21 11.12
C ILE A 76 -3.63 -7.24 10.81
N PHE A 77 -4.01 -7.48 9.55
CA PHE A 77 -5.41 -7.54 9.11
C PHE A 77 -5.66 -8.86 8.37
N ASP A 78 -5.45 -9.97 9.05
CA ASP A 78 -5.23 -11.30 8.45
C ASP A 78 -6.49 -12.03 7.97
N ASN A 79 -7.69 -11.46 8.16
CA ASN A 79 -8.95 -12.06 7.73
C ASN A 79 -10.09 -11.03 7.59
N GLU A 80 -11.23 -11.47 7.06
CA GLU A 80 -12.42 -10.62 6.81
C GLU A 80 -13.06 -10.03 8.08
N ASP A 81 -12.85 -10.65 9.25
CA ASP A 81 -13.31 -10.10 10.53
C ASP A 81 -12.33 -9.08 11.12
N HIS A 82 -11.09 -9.02 10.61
CA HIS A 82 -10.02 -8.16 11.09
C HIS A 82 -9.54 -7.19 10.00
N LEU A 83 -10.46 -6.43 9.41
CA LEU A 83 -10.15 -5.47 8.36
C LEU A 83 -9.64 -4.11 8.91
N PRO A 84 -8.86 -3.35 8.11
CA PRO A 84 -8.46 -2.00 8.48
C PRO A 84 -9.65 -1.06 8.70
N TYR A 85 -9.50 -0.06 9.59
CA TYR A 85 -10.61 0.84 9.93
C TYR A 85 -11.21 1.60 8.75
N TRP A 86 -10.40 1.93 7.75
CA TRP A 86 -10.83 2.67 6.55
C TRP A 86 -11.77 1.88 5.64
N GLN A 87 -11.91 0.57 5.82
CA GLN A 87 -12.85 -0.25 5.04
C GLN A 87 -14.31 0.19 5.21
N LYS A 88 -14.65 0.88 6.30
CA LYS A 88 -15.98 1.45 6.53
C LYS A 88 -16.36 2.55 5.52
N ASP A 89 -15.35 3.25 5.01
CA ASP A 89 -15.51 4.36 4.06
C ASP A 89 -14.92 4.02 2.69
N LYS A 90 -14.74 2.72 2.36
CA LYS A 90 -14.04 2.27 1.15
C LYS A 90 -14.56 2.86 -0.17
N ASP A 91 -15.86 3.13 -0.25
CA ASP A 91 -16.49 3.70 -1.44
C ASP A 91 -16.10 5.17 -1.70
N TRP A 92 -15.54 5.84 -0.69
CA TRP A 92 -15.07 7.24 -0.78
C TRP A 92 -13.58 7.36 -1.07
N ILE A 93 -12.84 6.25 -1.00
CA ILE A 93 -11.39 6.23 -1.16
C ILE A 93 -11.04 6.17 -2.64
N LYS A 94 -10.38 7.22 -3.13
CA LYS A 94 -9.90 7.35 -4.51
C LYS A 94 -8.38 7.30 -4.61
N ALA A 95 -7.67 7.67 -3.56
CA ALA A 95 -6.22 7.60 -3.51
C ALA A 95 -5.73 7.14 -2.14
N ILE A 96 -4.64 6.38 -2.12
CA ILE A 96 -3.92 6.00 -0.90
C ILE A 96 -2.53 6.63 -0.94
N GLU A 97 -2.15 7.29 0.14
CA GLU A 97 -0.77 7.74 0.41
C GLU A 97 -0.33 7.24 1.80
N ILE A 98 0.96 6.97 1.97
CA ILE A 98 1.54 6.71 3.29
C ILE A 98 2.24 7.98 3.79
N GLY A 99 1.86 8.46 4.98
CA GLY A 99 2.36 9.69 5.59
C GLY A 99 3.83 9.61 5.99
N HIS A 100 4.23 8.54 6.67
CA HIS A 100 5.62 8.29 7.09
C HIS A 100 6.06 6.85 6.85
N ARG A 101 7.34 6.55 7.11
CA ARG A 101 7.87 5.20 6.90
C ARG A 101 7.31 4.23 7.93
N ILE A 102 6.61 3.19 7.48
CA ILE A 102 6.03 2.14 8.33
C ILE A 102 6.66 0.78 7.99
N GLN A 103 6.68 -0.16 8.94
CA GLN A 103 7.30 -1.48 8.78
C GLN A 103 6.36 -2.59 9.30
N PRO A 104 5.30 -2.95 8.54
CA PRO A 104 4.37 -3.98 8.97
C PRO A 104 4.97 -5.38 8.85
N THR A 105 4.47 -6.32 9.66
CA THR A 105 4.79 -7.76 9.55
C THR A 105 3.78 -8.53 8.70
N ASP A 106 2.61 -7.95 8.45
CA ASP A 106 1.54 -8.52 7.65
C ASP A 106 0.85 -7.40 6.86
N MET A 107 0.60 -7.64 5.58
CA MET A 107 -0.08 -6.70 4.70
C MET A 107 -1.37 -7.28 4.11
N SER A 108 -1.87 -8.36 4.71
CA SER A 108 -3.07 -9.01 4.20
C SER A 108 -4.25 -8.05 4.27
N PHE A 109 -5.11 -8.07 3.24
CA PHE A 109 -6.36 -7.29 3.18
C PHE A 109 -6.28 -5.75 3.27
N TRP A 110 -5.10 -5.10 3.33
CA TRP A 110 -5.01 -3.64 3.52
C TRP A 110 -5.84 -2.83 2.51
N PHE A 111 -5.76 -3.19 1.23
CA PHE A 111 -6.45 -2.49 0.13
C PHE A 111 -7.41 -3.40 -0.63
N ASN A 112 -7.87 -4.48 0.02
CA ASN A 112 -8.91 -5.35 -0.51
C ASN A 112 -10.21 -4.58 -0.73
N ASP A 113 -10.91 -4.85 -1.83
CA ASP A 113 -12.25 -4.33 -2.15
C ASP A 113 -12.36 -2.80 -2.20
N LEU A 114 -11.25 -2.09 -2.42
CA LEU A 114 -11.24 -0.66 -2.70
C LEU A 114 -11.61 -0.42 -4.17
N TYR A 115 -12.88 -0.64 -4.52
CA TYR A 115 -13.35 -0.72 -5.92
C TYR A 115 -13.12 0.55 -6.76
N TYR A 116 -13.11 1.71 -6.11
CA TYR A 116 -13.00 3.03 -6.75
C TYR A 116 -11.65 3.72 -6.52
N VAL A 117 -10.64 2.99 -6.06
CA VAL A 117 -9.30 3.57 -5.90
C VAL A 117 -8.61 3.72 -7.25
N GLU A 118 -8.16 4.94 -7.56
CA GLU A 118 -7.47 5.32 -8.80
C GLU A 118 -5.95 5.25 -8.62
N SER A 119 -5.45 5.46 -7.40
CA SER A 119 -4.01 5.36 -7.13
C SER A 119 -3.66 4.87 -5.72
N ILE A 120 -2.60 4.07 -5.63
CA ILE A 120 -2.05 3.61 -4.36
C ILE A 120 -0.55 3.87 -4.36
N ASP A 121 -0.07 4.71 -3.44
CA ASP A 121 1.36 4.97 -3.22
C ASP A 121 1.83 4.32 -1.93
N VAL A 122 2.57 3.22 -2.06
CA VAL A 122 3.15 2.44 -0.95
C VAL A 122 4.66 2.59 -0.87
N SER A 123 5.23 3.66 -1.44
CA SER A 123 6.67 3.92 -1.50
C SER A 123 7.34 4.05 -0.12
N LYS A 124 6.57 4.39 0.92
CA LYS A 124 7.06 4.49 2.31
C LYS A 124 6.82 3.23 3.16
N VAL A 125 6.36 2.13 2.57
CA VAL A 125 6.22 0.86 3.29
C VAL A 125 7.53 0.08 3.21
N ASP A 126 8.13 -0.22 4.36
CA ASP A 126 9.24 -1.16 4.48
C ASP A 126 8.71 -2.59 4.60
N THR A 127 8.79 -3.35 3.51
CA THR A 127 8.26 -4.72 3.45
C THR A 127 9.22 -5.79 3.96
N SER A 128 10.40 -5.43 4.47
CA SER A 128 11.44 -6.39 4.86
C SER A 128 11.01 -7.37 5.96
N GLN A 129 9.97 -7.06 6.74
CA GLN A 129 9.43 -7.95 7.79
C GLN A 129 8.13 -8.66 7.38
N VAL A 130 7.55 -8.32 6.23
CA VAL A 130 6.24 -8.82 5.81
C VAL A 130 6.28 -10.32 5.55
N LYS A 131 5.33 -11.05 6.15
CA LYS A 131 5.15 -12.51 5.99
C LYS A 131 4.03 -12.89 5.05
N SER A 132 2.97 -12.08 4.98
CA SER A 132 1.82 -12.28 4.12
C SER A 132 1.45 -11.00 3.38
N MET A 133 1.12 -11.15 2.11
CA MET A 133 0.52 -10.12 1.24
C MET A 133 -0.81 -10.63 0.66
N ALA A 134 -1.43 -11.61 1.31
CA ALA A 134 -2.67 -12.22 0.87
C ALA A 134 -3.77 -11.16 0.71
N TYR A 135 -4.51 -11.18 -0.40
CA TYR A 135 -5.61 -10.24 -0.67
C TYR A 135 -5.23 -8.74 -0.71
N LEU A 136 -3.94 -8.36 -0.63
CA LEU A 136 -3.50 -6.97 -0.43
C LEU A 136 -4.16 -5.96 -1.40
N PHE A 137 -4.28 -6.29 -2.68
CA PHE A 137 -4.93 -5.46 -3.70
C PHE A 137 -6.10 -6.18 -4.39
N LYS A 138 -6.73 -7.17 -3.74
CA LYS A 138 -7.88 -7.86 -4.33
C LYS A 138 -8.97 -6.83 -4.65
N GLU A 139 -9.46 -6.86 -5.89
CA GLU A 139 -10.53 -5.99 -6.41
C GLU A 139 -10.24 -4.47 -6.29
N ALA A 140 -8.99 -4.08 -6.02
CA ALA A 140 -8.60 -2.68 -5.96
C ALA A 140 -8.74 -2.04 -7.35
N GLY A 141 -9.48 -0.93 -7.43
CA GLY A 141 -9.68 -0.17 -8.66
C GLY A 141 -10.46 -0.92 -9.74
N CYS A 142 -11.22 -1.97 -9.38
CA CYS A 142 -11.90 -2.81 -10.36
C CYS A 142 -13.09 -2.12 -11.06
N PHE A 143 -13.58 -0.98 -10.54
CA PHE A 143 -14.67 -0.18 -11.13
C PHE A 143 -14.20 1.19 -11.63
N ILE A 144 -12.90 1.34 -11.90
CA ILE A 144 -12.34 2.51 -12.58
C ILE A 144 -12.30 2.25 -14.08
N ASP A 145 -12.83 3.16 -14.89
CA ASP A 145 -12.82 3.02 -16.36
C ASP A 145 -11.52 3.55 -16.99
N ASP A 146 -10.86 4.54 -16.39
CA ASP A 146 -9.69 5.21 -16.97
C ASP A 146 -8.37 4.60 -16.47
N THR A 147 -7.83 5.11 -15.37
CA THR A 147 -6.45 4.82 -14.95
C THR A 147 -6.41 4.36 -13.49
N PHE A 148 -5.79 3.20 -13.26
CA PHE A 148 -5.44 2.69 -11.94
C PHE A 148 -3.92 2.49 -11.84
N VAL A 149 -3.28 3.05 -10.82
CA VAL A 149 -1.81 2.96 -10.65
C VAL A 149 -1.42 2.55 -9.24
N ILE A 150 -0.52 1.58 -9.13
CA ILE A 150 0.14 1.22 -7.86
C ILE A 150 1.61 1.60 -7.96
N LYS A 151 2.10 2.38 -7.00
CA LYS A 151 3.47 2.93 -6.94
C LYS A 151 4.25 2.44 -5.73
N GLY A 152 5.57 2.39 -5.87
CA GLY A 152 6.48 2.02 -4.77
C GLY A 152 6.69 0.51 -4.61
N LEU A 153 6.32 -0.30 -5.60
CA LEU A 153 6.55 -1.75 -5.59
C LEU A 153 8.02 -2.12 -5.85
N ASP A 154 8.78 -1.21 -6.47
CA ASP A 154 10.20 -1.32 -6.78
C ASP A 154 11.11 -1.30 -5.55
N SER A 155 10.65 -0.72 -4.44
CA SER A 155 11.39 -0.68 -3.17
C SER A 155 11.14 -1.90 -2.27
N TRP A 156 10.22 -2.78 -2.64
CA TRP A 156 9.80 -3.88 -1.77
C TRP A 156 10.82 -5.01 -1.68
N ASN A 157 11.04 -5.47 -0.45
CA ASN A 157 11.80 -6.67 -0.14
C ASN A 157 10.85 -7.82 0.21
N THR A 158 10.58 -8.70 -0.74
CA THR A 158 9.65 -9.83 -0.58
C THR A 158 10.30 -11.11 -0.06
N SER A 159 11.59 -11.09 0.31
CA SER A 159 12.36 -12.30 0.69
C SER A 159 11.86 -13.03 1.95
N ASN A 160 10.91 -12.43 2.67
CA ASN A 160 10.27 -13.01 3.86
C ASN A 160 8.80 -13.40 3.65
N VAL A 161 8.23 -13.08 2.48
CA VAL A 161 6.83 -13.34 2.17
C VAL A 161 6.64 -14.83 1.87
N THR A 162 5.59 -15.39 2.46
CA THR A 162 5.21 -16.80 2.29
C THR A 162 3.84 -16.98 1.65
N ASP A 163 2.98 -15.96 1.70
CA ASP A 163 1.64 -15.98 1.11
C ASP A 163 1.39 -14.73 0.25
N MET A 164 1.01 -14.96 -1.01
CA MET A 164 0.60 -13.94 -1.99
C MET A 164 -0.73 -14.32 -2.66
N GLN A 165 -1.53 -15.18 -2.02
CA GLN A 165 -2.81 -15.60 -2.59
C GLN A 165 -3.74 -14.41 -2.83
N TRP A 166 -4.46 -14.42 -3.94
CA TRP A 166 -5.45 -13.40 -4.32
C TRP A 166 -4.92 -11.95 -4.40
N MET A 167 -3.62 -11.72 -4.30
CA MET A 167 -3.04 -10.40 -4.06
C MET A 167 -3.49 -9.31 -5.03
N PHE A 168 -3.62 -9.63 -6.32
CA PHE A 168 -4.10 -8.73 -7.38
C PHE A 168 -5.37 -9.24 -8.04
N ARG A 169 -6.10 -10.15 -7.40
CA ARG A 169 -7.27 -10.79 -7.99
C ARG A 169 -8.32 -9.74 -8.35
N ALA A 170 -8.64 -9.62 -9.64
CA ALA A 170 -9.51 -8.61 -10.23
C ALA A 170 -9.07 -7.14 -10.01
N ALA A 171 -7.82 -6.90 -9.62
CA ALA A 171 -7.29 -5.54 -9.51
C ALA A 171 -7.32 -4.85 -10.87
N GLY A 172 -7.87 -3.63 -10.91
CA GLY A 172 -7.97 -2.83 -12.14
C GLY A 172 -8.69 -3.54 -13.29
N SER A 173 -9.61 -4.47 -13.02
CA SER A 173 -10.22 -5.29 -14.08
C SER A 173 -10.94 -4.46 -15.13
N ASP A 174 -11.59 -3.36 -14.74
CA ASP A 174 -12.29 -2.47 -15.68
C ASP A 174 -11.43 -1.30 -16.19
N ALA A 175 -10.24 -1.08 -15.62
CA ALA A 175 -9.40 0.06 -15.94
C ALA A 175 -8.79 -0.08 -17.34
N GLU A 176 -8.96 0.95 -18.18
CA GLU A 176 -8.31 1.04 -19.48
C GLU A 176 -6.78 1.06 -19.34
N ASN A 177 -6.26 1.70 -18.30
CA ASN A 177 -4.84 1.82 -18.01
C ASN A 177 -4.54 1.34 -16.58
N PHE A 178 -4.14 0.09 -16.42
CA PHE A 178 -3.66 -0.42 -15.14
C PHE A 178 -2.12 -0.54 -15.14
N LYS A 179 -1.46 0.23 -14.27
CA LYS A 179 0.01 0.25 -14.15
C LYS A 179 0.48 -0.21 -12.76
N LEU A 180 1.33 -1.23 -12.76
CA LEU A 180 2.21 -1.57 -11.64
C LEU A 180 3.55 -0.86 -11.85
N GLU A 181 3.77 0.27 -11.19
CA GLU A 181 4.99 1.05 -11.37
C GLU A 181 6.22 0.30 -10.83
N GLY A 182 7.24 0.16 -11.67
CA GLY A 182 8.44 -0.63 -11.37
C GLY A 182 8.35 -2.10 -11.76
N GLY A 183 7.16 -2.64 -12.03
CA GLY A 183 6.96 -4.07 -12.29
C GLY A 183 7.24 -4.94 -11.06
N LEU A 184 7.27 -6.27 -11.26
CA LEU A 184 7.42 -7.25 -10.18
C LEU A 184 8.63 -8.19 -10.37
N ASN A 185 9.45 -7.97 -11.39
CA ASN A 185 10.56 -8.87 -11.75
C ASN A 185 11.67 -8.95 -10.70
N HIS A 186 11.80 -7.96 -9.82
CA HIS A 186 12.80 -7.92 -8.75
C HIS A 186 12.34 -8.59 -7.44
N TRP A 187 11.09 -9.05 -7.38
CA TRP A 187 10.58 -9.72 -6.18
C TRP A 187 11.26 -11.07 -5.96
N ASP A 188 11.77 -11.27 -4.75
CA ASP A 188 12.24 -12.57 -4.27
C ASP A 188 11.04 -13.43 -3.85
N THR A 189 10.79 -14.49 -4.61
CA THR A 189 9.70 -15.45 -4.39
C THR A 189 10.18 -16.77 -3.81
N SER A 190 11.45 -16.87 -3.38
CA SER A 190 12.07 -18.11 -2.92
C SER A 190 11.40 -18.75 -1.70
N LYS A 191 10.70 -17.97 -0.87
CA LYS A 191 9.93 -18.46 0.29
C LYS A 191 8.43 -18.50 0.09
N VAL A 192 7.92 -18.04 -1.06
CA VAL A 192 6.47 -17.99 -1.29
C VAL A 192 5.95 -19.41 -1.48
N ARG A 193 4.94 -19.76 -0.67
CA ARG A 193 4.28 -21.06 -0.66
C ARG A 193 2.96 -21.04 -1.42
N VAL A 194 2.22 -19.93 -1.38
CA VAL A 194 0.88 -19.83 -1.97
C VAL A 194 0.75 -18.60 -2.87
N MET A 195 0.31 -18.81 -4.12
CA MET A 195 0.02 -17.76 -5.12
C MET A 195 -1.32 -18.02 -5.84
N VAL A 196 -2.22 -18.76 -5.20
CA VAL A 196 -3.52 -19.14 -5.78
C VAL A 196 -4.32 -17.88 -6.14
N PHE A 197 -4.87 -17.85 -7.37
CA PHE A 197 -5.62 -16.71 -7.93
C PHE A 197 -4.90 -15.34 -7.90
N MET A 198 -3.58 -15.29 -7.67
CA MET A 198 -2.86 -14.02 -7.41
C MET A 198 -3.19 -12.93 -8.43
N PHE A 199 -3.27 -13.25 -9.71
CA PHE A 199 -3.57 -12.30 -10.76
C PHE A 199 -4.89 -12.56 -11.50
N TYR A 200 -5.74 -13.47 -11.02
CA TYR A 200 -6.98 -13.85 -11.69
C TYR A 200 -7.86 -12.62 -12.02
N PHE A 201 -8.15 -12.37 -13.31
CA PHE A 201 -8.83 -11.16 -13.83
C PHE A 201 -8.12 -9.80 -13.61
N ALA A 202 -6.87 -9.76 -13.17
CA ALA A 202 -6.15 -8.51 -13.01
C ALA A 202 -5.92 -7.84 -14.37
N GLY A 203 -6.34 -6.59 -14.51
CA GLY A 203 -6.21 -5.83 -15.76
C GLY A 203 -6.96 -6.41 -16.95
N ASP A 204 -8.09 -7.09 -16.75
CA ASP A 204 -8.85 -7.76 -17.82
C ASP A 204 -9.20 -6.84 -19.00
N LYS A 205 -9.52 -5.56 -18.76
CA LYS A 205 -9.77 -4.57 -19.82
C LYS A 205 -8.59 -3.64 -20.13
N ALA A 206 -7.46 -3.82 -19.45
CA ALA A 206 -6.32 -2.92 -19.59
C ALA A 206 -5.71 -3.00 -21.00
N LYS A 207 -5.51 -1.84 -21.63
CA LYS A 207 -4.81 -1.72 -22.92
C LYS A 207 -3.31 -1.92 -22.79
N ASN A 208 -2.76 -1.60 -21.62
CA ASN A 208 -1.37 -1.79 -21.28
C ASN A 208 -1.32 -2.65 -20.02
N TRP A 209 -1.06 -3.96 -20.18
CA TRP A 209 -0.90 -4.85 -19.05
C TRP A 209 0.52 -5.41 -19.01
N TYR A 210 1.32 -4.92 -18.07
CA TYR A 210 2.70 -5.35 -17.87
C TYR A 210 3.01 -5.48 -16.38
N ILE A 211 3.37 -6.70 -15.97
CA ILE A 211 3.70 -7.04 -14.58
C ILE A 211 5.20 -7.28 -14.37
N GLY A 212 6.02 -7.18 -15.42
CA GLY A 212 7.43 -7.57 -15.39
C GLY A 212 7.69 -8.95 -16.00
N ASP A 213 8.96 -9.25 -16.26
CA ASP A 213 9.39 -10.61 -16.62
C ASP A 213 9.55 -11.48 -15.38
N LEU A 214 8.67 -12.48 -15.21
CA LEU A 214 8.65 -13.37 -14.05
C LEU A 214 9.52 -14.64 -14.24
N SER A 215 10.36 -14.70 -15.28
CA SER A 215 11.21 -15.87 -15.54
C SER A 215 12.14 -16.22 -14.36
N GLU A 216 12.65 -15.20 -13.65
CA GLU A 216 13.55 -15.33 -12.50
C GLU A 216 12.82 -15.61 -11.17
N TRP A 217 11.49 -15.59 -11.14
CA TRP A 217 10.76 -15.97 -9.93
C TRP A 217 11.05 -17.43 -9.57
N SER A 218 11.37 -17.66 -8.30
CA SER A 218 11.64 -18.99 -7.77
C SER A 218 10.34 -19.76 -7.58
N THR A 219 10.38 -21.05 -7.90
CA THR A 219 9.27 -21.99 -7.68
C THR A 219 9.62 -23.08 -6.68
N ALA A 220 10.74 -22.92 -5.95
CA ALA A 220 11.29 -23.97 -5.09
C ALA A 220 10.40 -24.29 -3.88
N SER A 221 9.63 -23.32 -3.39
CA SER A 221 8.82 -23.45 -2.16
C SER A 221 7.31 -23.43 -2.42
N ILE A 222 6.88 -23.22 -3.67
CA ILE A 222 5.48 -23.04 -3.99
C ILE A 222 4.74 -24.37 -3.84
N ILE A 223 3.65 -24.41 -3.08
CA ILE A 223 2.80 -25.60 -2.90
C ILE A 223 1.42 -25.43 -3.55
N ALA A 224 1.00 -24.19 -3.84
CA ALA A 224 -0.26 -23.93 -4.51
C ALA A 224 -0.21 -22.66 -5.37
N ALA A 225 -0.49 -22.80 -6.67
CA ALA A 225 -0.51 -21.71 -7.65
C ALA A 225 -1.71 -21.80 -8.62
N ASN A 226 -2.76 -22.50 -8.22
CA ASN A 226 -3.93 -22.75 -9.07
C ASN A 226 -4.56 -21.42 -9.54
N ASN A 227 -4.91 -21.37 -10.83
CA ASN A 227 -5.60 -20.23 -11.45
C ASN A 227 -4.88 -18.87 -11.31
N MET A 228 -3.57 -18.84 -11.04
CA MET A 228 -2.79 -17.62 -10.84
C MET A 228 -3.00 -16.58 -11.96
N PHE A 229 -2.94 -17.04 -13.22
CA PHE A 229 -3.23 -16.28 -14.44
C PHE A 229 -4.47 -16.81 -15.19
N SER A 230 -5.46 -17.38 -14.49
CA SER A 230 -6.67 -17.87 -15.19
C SER A 230 -7.54 -16.68 -15.62
N ASN A 231 -8.22 -16.82 -16.77
CA ASN A 231 -8.94 -15.75 -17.50
C ASN A 231 -8.09 -14.71 -18.26
N TYR A 232 -6.79 -14.94 -18.40
CA TYR A 232 -5.90 -14.08 -19.19
C TYR A 232 -6.13 -14.16 -20.71
N SER A 233 -6.97 -15.07 -21.19
CA SER A 233 -7.16 -15.33 -22.63
C SER A 233 -8.04 -14.30 -23.35
N ASN A 234 -8.75 -13.43 -22.64
CA ASN A 234 -9.69 -12.49 -23.26
C ASN A 234 -9.07 -11.12 -23.58
N ASN A 235 -7.94 -10.78 -22.95
CA ASN A 235 -7.26 -9.51 -23.20
C ASN A 235 -6.07 -9.71 -24.15
N PRO A 236 -6.12 -9.16 -25.38
CA PRO A 236 -5.03 -9.30 -26.36
C PRO A 236 -3.76 -8.51 -26.00
N ASN A 237 -3.79 -7.67 -24.97
CA ASN A 237 -2.66 -6.85 -24.52
C ASN A 237 -1.88 -7.48 -23.35
N ILE A 238 -2.26 -8.69 -22.95
CA ILE A 238 -1.57 -9.46 -21.92
C ILE A 238 -0.26 -10.04 -22.47
N ASP A 239 0.76 -10.13 -21.61
CA ASP A 239 2.04 -10.78 -21.92
C ASP A 239 1.86 -12.26 -22.28
N ASP A 240 2.20 -12.64 -23.52
CA ASP A 240 2.13 -14.02 -24.04
C ASP A 240 2.93 -15.05 -23.20
N ARG A 241 3.86 -14.60 -22.36
CA ARG A 241 4.62 -15.46 -21.45
C ARG A 241 3.81 -15.95 -20.26
N CYS A 242 2.68 -15.31 -19.93
CA CYS A 242 1.83 -15.69 -18.79
C CYS A 242 1.43 -17.17 -18.81
N SER A 243 1.10 -17.73 -19.98
CA SER A 243 0.77 -19.16 -20.10
C SER A 243 1.95 -20.06 -19.73
N LYS A 244 3.18 -19.69 -20.13
CA LYS A 244 4.40 -20.45 -19.79
C LYS A 244 4.73 -20.33 -18.31
N TRP A 245 4.57 -19.15 -17.73
CA TRP A 245 4.72 -18.93 -16.31
C TRP A 245 3.69 -19.75 -15.52
N MET A 246 2.43 -19.76 -15.94
CA MET A 246 1.38 -20.57 -15.33
C MET A 246 1.78 -22.06 -15.27
N ASP A 247 2.21 -22.63 -16.38
CA ASP A 247 2.64 -24.04 -16.43
C ASP A 247 3.83 -24.30 -15.49
N LYS A 248 4.81 -23.38 -15.47
CA LYS A 248 5.97 -23.44 -14.56
C LYS A 248 5.51 -23.48 -13.09
N PHE A 249 4.64 -22.57 -12.68
CA PHE A 249 4.17 -22.46 -11.29
C PHE A 249 3.26 -23.63 -10.88
N ILE A 250 2.32 -24.04 -11.73
CA ILE A 250 1.42 -25.17 -11.44
C ILE A 250 2.21 -26.46 -11.30
N ASN A 251 3.11 -26.77 -12.25
CA ASN A 251 3.89 -28.00 -12.20
C ASN A 251 4.78 -28.06 -10.94
N ALA A 252 5.44 -26.95 -10.59
CA ALA A 252 6.23 -26.87 -9.37
C ALA A 252 5.35 -27.06 -8.12
N SER A 253 4.16 -26.46 -8.08
CA SER A 253 3.24 -26.60 -6.95
C SER A 253 2.82 -28.05 -6.70
N ILE A 254 2.54 -28.82 -7.76
CA ILE A 254 2.20 -30.24 -7.67
C ILE A 254 3.37 -31.06 -7.11
N VAL A 255 4.58 -30.82 -7.63
CA VAL A 255 5.79 -31.55 -7.20
C VAL A 255 6.10 -31.28 -5.72
N ASN A 256 6.04 -30.01 -5.31
CA ASN A 256 6.36 -29.62 -3.93
C ASN A 256 5.26 -30.05 -2.94
N ALA A 257 3.98 -29.94 -3.31
CA ALA A 257 2.89 -30.43 -2.45
C ALA A 257 3.00 -31.95 -2.21
N ALA A 258 3.31 -32.71 -3.27
CA ALA A 258 3.54 -34.15 -3.16
C ALA A 258 4.76 -34.49 -2.28
N SER A 259 5.84 -33.70 -2.33
CA SER A 259 7.03 -33.94 -1.50
C SER A 259 6.78 -33.64 -0.02
N GLU A 260 5.85 -32.72 0.29
CA GLU A 260 5.42 -32.39 1.64
C GLU A 260 4.27 -33.28 2.16
N ASN A 261 3.75 -34.22 1.36
CA ASN A 261 2.55 -35.02 1.65
C ASN A 261 1.29 -34.16 1.91
N LEU A 262 1.19 -33.02 1.23
CA LEU A 262 0.02 -32.16 1.21
C LEU A 262 -0.84 -32.59 0.01
N ASN A 263 -1.98 -33.27 0.26
CA ASN A 263 -2.94 -33.70 -0.76
C ASN A 263 -4.19 -32.81 -0.76
#